data_AF-A0A960YIN6-F1
#
_entry.id   AF-A0A960YIN6-F1
#
_cell.length_a   1.000
_cell.length_b   1.000
_cell.length_c   1.000
_cell.angle_alpha   90.00
_cell.angle_beta   90.00
_cell.angle_gamma   90.00
#
_symmetry.space_group_name_H-M   'P 1'
#
loop_
_entity.id
_entity.type
_entity.pdbx_description
1 polymer ?
#
loop_
_entity_poly.entity_id
_entity_poly.type
_entity_poly.pdbx_seq_one_letter_code
_entity_poly.pdbx_strand_id
1 'polypeptide(L)'
;LTVGPGGDVLVGTGIPSYPGVNDGILRSSDAGATWTEISGDMVCASFVGQIEVDPLDAQHIYAAQGGTWEPDDPALGVWETLDGGGHWTQILAGNVLDLCMDPLNGDVLVALRGAEVLLTRNGGATWVDIGDGLPYAATYCAVLPTDDRIYVATYDGLYATAASPTAVADAQAATLALGAAPNPFNPATAISFSLPAAARATLTVHDAQGRQVRRLLADAARPSGPQQVIWDGRDDAGHALPSGLYLARVAALGRSETSKLVLLK
;
A
#
# COMPACT_ATOMS: atom_id res chain seq x y z
N LEU A 1 18.48 -5.47 12.47
CA LEU A 1 17.66 -6.46 13.23
C LEU A 1 16.21 -6.15 12.96
N THR A 2 15.40 -7.16 12.67
CA THR A 2 13.95 -7.00 12.45
C THR A 2 13.19 -8.14 13.13
N VAL A 3 11.87 -7.96 13.29
CA VAL A 3 10.97 -8.97 13.84
C VAL A 3 9.85 -9.22 12.84
N GLY A 4 9.75 -10.46 12.35
CA GLY A 4 8.71 -10.85 11.40
C GLY A 4 7.34 -11.00 12.06
N PRO A 5 6.25 -11.08 11.27
CA PRO A 5 4.88 -11.18 11.78
C PRO A 5 4.61 -12.46 12.61
N GLY A 6 5.43 -13.51 12.44
CA GLY A 6 5.39 -14.73 13.24
C GLY A 6 6.09 -14.64 14.60
N GLY A 7 6.73 -13.50 14.92
CA GLY A 7 7.53 -13.31 16.14
C GLY A 7 8.99 -13.75 16.02
N ASP A 8 9.39 -14.24 14.83
CA ASP A 8 10.78 -14.59 14.56
C ASP A 8 11.65 -13.33 14.49
N VAL A 9 12.86 -13.43 15.02
CA VAL A 9 13.85 -12.34 15.02
C VAL A 9 14.90 -12.62 13.97
N LEU A 10 15.16 -11.65 13.10
CA LEU A 10 16.19 -11.73 12.05
C LEU A 10 17.28 -10.69 12.29
N VAL A 11 18.53 -11.10 12.08
CA VAL A 11 19.70 -10.25 12.24
C VAL A 11 20.61 -10.40 11.04
N GLY A 12 20.90 -9.26 10.40
CA GLY A 12 21.96 -9.14 9.42
C GLY A 12 23.29 -9.02 10.13
N THR A 13 24.30 -9.74 9.64
CA THR A 13 25.64 -9.75 10.20
C THR A 13 26.65 -9.36 9.14
N GLY A 14 27.85 -9.04 9.61
CA GLY A 14 29.00 -8.85 8.77
C GLY A 14 29.84 -7.64 9.14
N ILE A 15 31.02 -7.54 8.52
CA ILE A 15 31.93 -6.41 8.76
C ILE A 15 32.35 -5.83 7.42
N PRO A 16 32.05 -4.55 7.13
CA PRO A 16 32.35 -3.98 5.82
C PRO A 16 33.83 -4.02 5.43
N SER A 17 34.73 -4.04 6.42
CA SER A 17 36.18 -4.11 6.22
C SER A 17 36.74 -5.53 6.07
N TYR A 18 35.92 -6.58 6.28
CA TYR A 18 36.33 -7.99 6.23
C TYR A 18 35.27 -8.87 5.54
N PRO A 19 35.13 -8.78 4.20
CA PRO A 19 34.20 -9.61 3.43
C PRO A 19 34.35 -11.11 3.73
N GLY A 20 33.24 -11.80 3.94
CA GLY A 20 33.16 -13.24 4.15
C GLY A 20 33.44 -13.71 5.59
N VAL A 21 33.60 -12.79 6.56
CA VAL A 21 33.80 -13.14 7.97
C VAL A 21 32.56 -12.79 8.79
N ASN A 22 31.78 -13.82 9.15
CA ASN A 22 30.51 -13.68 9.87
C ASN A 22 29.47 -12.83 9.11
N ASP A 23 29.52 -12.80 7.78
CA ASP A 23 28.53 -12.11 6.96
C ASP A 23 27.34 -13.06 6.69
N GLY A 24 26.12 -12.55 6.76
CA GLY A 24 24.93 -13.35 6.48
C GLY A 24 23.71 -12.91 7.27
N ILE A 25 22.71 -13.80 7.27
CA ILE A 25 21.44 -13.56 7.95
C ILE A 25 21.19 -14.70 8.93
N LEU A 26 20.96 -14.35 10.19
CA LEU A 26 20.59 -15.26 11.25
C LEU A 26 19.12 -15.08 11.61
N ARG A 27 18.38 -16.17 11.78
CA ARG A 27 16.99 -16.22 12.24
C ARG A 27 16.88 -16.95 13.56
N SER A 28 16.06 -16.43 14.46
CA SER A 28 15.65 -17.08 15.70
C SER A 28 14.13 -17.16 15.76
N SER A 29 13.62 -18.35 16.10
CA SER A 29 12.19 -18.61 16.33
C SER A 29 11.84 -18.80 17.81
N ASP A 30 12.82 -18.60 18.70
CA ASP A 30 12.71 -18.80 20.14
C ASP A 30 13.14 -17.55 20.93
N ALA A 31 12.82 -16.37 20.38
CA ALA A 31 13.09 -15.06 20.97
C ALA A 31 14.58 -14.79 21.25
N GLY A 32 15.47 -15.32 20.39
CA GLY A 32 16.90 -15.08 20.42
C GLY A 32 17.72 -16.09 21.22
N ALA A 33 17.10 -17.18 21.69
CA ALA A 33 17.80 -18.22 22.45
C ALA A 33 18.69 -19.10 21.56
N THR A 34 18.23 -19.42 20.35
CA THR A 34 18.99 -20.11 19.31
C THR A 34 18.86 -19.41 17.96
N TRP A 35 19.88 -19.59 17.11
CA TRP A 35 20.01 -18.91 15.83
C TRP A 35 20.38 -19.90 14.73
N THR A 36 19.72 -19.77 13.59
CA THR A 36 19.97 -20.55 12.37
C THR A 36 20.34 -19.60 11.25
N GLU A 37 21.40 -19.92 10.50
CA GLU A 37 21.76 -19.17 9.31
C GLU A 37 20.78 -19.46 8.17
N ILE A 38 20.29 -18.40 7.53
CA ILE A 38 19.32 -18.44 6.42
C ILE A 38 19.82 -17.66 5.20
N SER A 39 21.14 -17.52 5.05
CA SER A 39 21.75 -16.83 3.90
C SER A 39 21.59 -17.62 2.59
N GLY A 40 21.27 -18.92 2.65
CA GLY A 40 21.05 -19.75 1.46
C GLY A 40 22.20 -19.68 0.45
N ASP A 41 21.88 -19.30 -0.78
CA ASP A 41 22.80 -19.02 -1.88
C ASP A 41 23.15 -17.53 -2.06
N MET A 42 22.71 -16.66 -1.14
CA MET A 42 23.05 -15.24 -1.14
C MET A 42 24.57 -15.07 -1.06
N VAL A 43 25.12 -14.24 -1.95
CA VAL A 43 26.53 -13.89 -1.90
C VAL A 43 26.75 -12.88 -0.77
N CYS A 44 27.22 -13.36 0.37
CA CYS A 44 27.60 -12.52 1.50
C CYS A 44 28.95 -11.82 1.25
N ALA A 45 28.95 -10.80 0.38
CA ALA A 45 30.14 -10.02 0.03
C ALA A 45 30.43 -8.86 1.00
N SER A 46 29.46 -8.48 1.83
CA SER A 46 29.64 -7.44 2.84
C SER A 46 28.56 -7.48 3.92
N PHE A 47 28.54 -6.44 4.75
CA PHE A 47 27.58 -6.23 5.82
C PHE A 47 26.12 -6.19 5.31
N VAL A 48 25.27 -7.00 5.94
CA VAL A 48 23.81 -6.91 5.77
C VAL A 48 23.27 -5.84 6.73
N GLY A 49 23.01 -4.66 6.18
CA GLY A 49 22.63 -3.47 6.97
C GLY A 49 21.20 -3.53 7.48
N GLN A 50 20.28 -3.96 6.62
CA GLN A 50 18.86 -3.92 6.92
C GLN A 50 18.15 -5.15 6.36
N ILE A 51 17.13 -5.61 7.07
CA ILE A 51 16.28 -6.74 6.69
C ILE A 51 14.83 -6.31 6.88
N GLU A 52 14.01 -6.52 5.86
CA GLU A 52 12.57 -6.28 5.89
C GLU A 52 11.84 -7.58 5.61
N VAL A 53 10.85 -7.92 6.42
CA VAL A 53 10.02 -9.12 6.26
C VAL A 53 8.63 -8.65 5.85
N ASP A 54 8.08 -9.25 4.79
CA ASP A 54 6.73 -8.91 4.33
C ASP A 54 5.72 -9.08 5.48
N PRO A 55 4.92 -8.04 5.78
CA PRO A 55 3.95 -8.09 6.88
C PRO A 55 2.84 -9.12 6.66
N LEU A 56 2.61 -9.57 5.42
CA LEU A 56 1.58 -10.52 5.03
C LEU A 56 2.12 -11.93 4.77
N ASP A 57 3.43 -12.08 4.58
CA ASP A 57 4.09 -13.37 4.34
C ASP A 57 5.49 -13.46 4.97
N ALA A 58 5.61 -14.22 6.06
CA ALA A 58 6.89 -14.40 6.75
C ALA A 58 7.96 -15.17 5.95
N GLN A 59 7.63 -15.76 4.80
CA GLN A 59 8.61 -16.39 3.89
C GLN A 59 9.19 -15.39 2.89
N HIS A 60 8.53 -14.26 2.69
CA HIS A 60 8.96 -13.21 1.79
C HIS A 60 9.82 -12.19 2.55
N ILE A 61 11.11 -12.14 2.23
CA ILE A 61 12.10 -11.36 2.99
C ILE A 61 13.03 -10.64 2.02
N TYR A 62 13.34 -9.39 2.35
CA TYR A 62 14.33 -8.57 1.67
C TYR A 62 15.52 -8.29 2.59
N ALA A 63 16.72 -8.25 2.02
CA ALA A 63 17.94 -7.90 2.72
C ALA A 63 18.76 -6.90 1.92
N ALA A 64 19.17 -5.81 2.56
CA ALA A 64 20.07 -4.82 2.01
C ALA A 64 21.51 -5.14 2.42
N GLN A 65 22.37 -5.30 1.42
CA GLN A 65 23.80 -5.52 1.58
C GLN A 65 24.58 -4.30 1.06
N GLY A 66 25.51 -3.83 1.89
CA GLY A 66 26.28 -2.62 1.62
C GLY A 66 27.45 -2.43 2.57
N GLY A 67 27.92 -1.19 2.69
CA GLY A 67 28.95 -0.79 3.66
C GLY A 67 30.32 -0.51 3.05
N THR A 68 30.46 -0.61 1.74
CA THR A 68 31.70 -0.26 1.03
C THR A 68 31.69 1.22 0.63
N TRP A 69 32.79 1.70 0.05
CA TRP A 69 32.88 3.05 -0.51
C TRP A 69 32.54 3.09 -2.01
N GLU A 70 32.28 1.92 -2.62
CA GLU A 70 31.98 1.78 -4.04
C GLU A 70 30.45 1.71 -4.20
N PRO A 71 29.79 2.77 -4.68
CA PRO A 71 28.33 2.84 -4.72
C PRO A 71 27.71 1.83 -5.70
N ASP A 72 28.43 1.48 -6.76
CA ASP A 72 27.94 0.65 -7.86
C ASP A 72 28.49 -0.78 -7.83
N ASP A 73 29.00 -1.25 -6.68
CA ASP A 73 29.53 -2.61 -6.56
C ASP A 73 28.43 -3.65 -6.90
N PRO A 74 28.58 -4.41 -8.01
CA PRO A 74 27.54 -5.31 -8.47
C PRO A 74 27.37 -6.54 -7.58
N ALA A 75 28.32 -6.81 -6.67
CA ALA A 75 28.20 -7.90 -5.71
C ALA A 75 27.26 -7.56 -4.54
N LEU A 76 26.96 -6.27 -4.34
CA LEU A 76 26.11 -5.75 -3.27
C LEU A 76 24.72 -5.42 -3.80
N GLY A 77 23.74 -5.20 -2.91
CA GLY A 77 22.40 -4.90 -3.38
C GLY A 77 21.27 -5.18 -2.42
N VAL A 78 20.07 -5.16 -2.97
CA VAL A 78 18.89 -5.75 -2.35
C VAL A 78 18.72 -7.17 -2.87
N TRP A 79 18.62 -8.09 -1.92
CA TRP A 79 18.35 -9.51 -2.14
C TRP A 79 16.95 -9.85 -1.64
N GLU A 80 16.25 -10.74 -2.34
CA GLU A 80 14.90 -11.21 -2.04
C GLU A 80 14.88 -12.73 -1.93
N THR A 81 14.15 -13.24 -0.94
CA THR A 81 13.77 -14.66 -0.84
C THR A 81 12.25 -14.76 -0.76
N LEU A 82 11.69 -15.80 -1.37
CA LEU A 82 10.27 -16.16 -1.29
C LEU A 82 10.02 -17.45 -0.50
N ASP A 83 11.08 -18.12 -0.02
CA ASP A 83 11.01 -19.40 0.69
C ASP A 83 11.64 -19.33 2.10
N GLY A 84 11.68 -18.13 2.69
CA GLY A 84 12.14 -17.93 4.07
C GLY A 84 13.66 -18.01 4.27
N GLY A 85 14.43 -17.85 3.20
CA GLY A 85 15.89 -17.82 3.18
C GLY A 85 16.54 -19.11 2.67
N GLY A 86 15.79 -19.95 1.94
CA GLY A 86 16.33 -21.09 1.23
C GLY A 86 17.07 -20.67 -0.05
N HIS A 87 16.47 -19.77 -0.83
CA HIS A 87 17.04 -19.21 -2.05
C HIS A 87 16.83 -17.70 -2.13
N TRP A 88 17.90 -16.99 -2.47
CA TRP A 88 17.96 -15.55 -2.57
C TRP A 88 18.28 -15.12 -4.01
N THR A 89 17.54 -14.12 -4.49
CA THR A 89 17.74 -13.48 -5.78
C THR A 89 18.09 -12.02 -5.59
N GLN A 90 19.13 -11.54 -6.28
CA GLN A 90 19.46 -10.11 -6.29
C GLN A 90 18.47 -9.37 -7.19
N ILE A 91 17.73 -8.41 -6.63
CA ILE A 91 16.69 -7.64 -7.33
C ILE A 91 17.10 -6.18 -7.59
N LEU A 92 18.16 -5.72 -6.94
CA LEU A 92 18.78 -4.42 -7.17
C LEU A 92 20.28 -4.54 -6.91
N ALA A 93 21.13 -4.16 -7.86
CA ALA A 93 22.58 -4.16 -7.69
C ALA A 93 23.10 -2.80 -7.18
N GLY A 94 24.23 -2.85 -6.47
CA GLY A 94 24.94 -1.69 -5.93
C GLY A 94 24.86 -1.63 -4.40
N ASN A 95 25.61 -0.71 -3.81
CA ASN A 95 25.79 -0.61 -2.37
C ASN A 95 24.57 0.02 -1.68
N VAL A 96 23.74 -0.83 -1.07
CA VAL A 96 22.51 -0.42 -0.39
C VAL A 96 22.70 -0.56 1.12
N LEU A 97 22.65 0.57 1.83
CA LEU A 97 22.90 0.60 3.27
C LEU A 97 21.64 0.40 4.10
N ASP A 98 20.52 0.89 3.61
CA ASP A 98 19.25 0.89 4.31
C ASP A 98 18.09 0.66 3.34
N LEU A 99 17.04 0.05 3.88
CA LEU A 99 15.84 -0.36 3.16
C LEU A 99 14.66 -0.17 4.09
N CYS A 100 13.56 0.39 3.60
CA CYS A 100 12.32 0.43 4.35
C CYS A 100 11.16 -0.05 3.49
N MET A 101 10.17 -0.65 4.14
CA MET A 101 9.00 -1.28 3.52
C MET A 101 7.71 -0.59 3.97
N ASP A 102 6.70 -0.57 3.10
CA ASP A 102 5.33 -0.26 3.51
C ASP A 102 4.79 -1.35 4.46
N PRO A 103 4.40 -1.00 5.70
CA PRO A 103 3.92 -1.99 6.67
C PRO A 103 2.58 -2.65 6.31
N LEU A 104 1.93 -2.23 5.22
CA LEU A 104 0.71 -2.85 4.69
C LEU A 104 0.92 -3.54 3.34
N ASN A 105 2.08 -3.40 2.70
CA ASN A 105 2.34 -3.95 1.38
C ASN A 105 3.84 -4.23 1.15
N GLY A 106 4.22 -5.52 1.15
CA GLY A 106 5.60 -5.94 0.93
C GLY A 106 6.22 -5.55 -0.42
N ASP A 107 5.40 -5.24 -1.43
CA ASP A 107 5.87 -4.87 -2.78
C ASP A 107 6.38 -3.42 -2.88
N VAL A 108 6.12 -2.60 -1.85
CA VAL A 108 6.51 -1.18 -1.82
C VAL A 108 7.72 -1.02 -0.90
N LEU A 109 8.87 -0.74 -1.51
CA LEU A 109 10.15 -0.61 -0.81
C LEU A 109 10.88 0.66 -1.27
N VAL A 110 11.69 1.20 -0.37
CA VAL A 110 12.63 2.29 -0.66
C VAL A 110 14.03 1.84 -0.26
N ALA A 111 14.95 1.83 -1.23
CA ALA A 111 16.35 1.47 -1.04
C ALA A 111 17.23 2.72 -1.13
N LEU A 112 18.17 2.85 -0.19
CA LEU A 112 19.15 3.95 -0.18
C LEU A 112 20.48 3.45 -0.77
N ARG A 113 20.73 3.81 -2.04
CA ARG A 113 21.92 3.37 -2.80
C ARG A 113 22.85 4.55 -3.06
N GLY A 114 23.91 4.66 -2.27
CA GLY A 114 24.82 5.81 -2.35
C GLY A 114 24.08 7.13 -2.10
N ALA A 115 23.91 7.95 -3.14
CA ALA A 115 23.15 9.21 -3.09
C ALA A 115 21.70 9.08 -3.60
N GLU A 116 21.35 7.96 -4.22
CA GLU A 116 20.04 7.73 -4.82
C GLU A 116 19.04 7.24 -3.77
N VAL A 117 17.77 7.61 -3.95
CA VAL A 117 16.65 7.10 -3.16
C VAL A 117 15.72 6.36 -4.12
N LEU A 118 15.79 5.04 -4.13
CA LEU A 118 15.13 4.22 -5.14
C LEU A 118 13.83 3.63 -4.59
N LEU A 119 12.71 3.93 -5.25
CA LEU A 119 11.38 3.41 -4.93
C LEU A 119 10.98 2.30 -5.89
N THR A 120 10.53 1.16 -5.36
CA THR A 120 9.73 0.16 -6.08
C THR A 120 8.30 0.14 -5.55
N ARG A 121 7.35 -0.18 -6.43
CA ARG A 121 5.95 -0.47 -6.06
C ARG A 121 5.47 -1.83 -6.57
N ASN A 122 6.42 -2.70 -6.97
CA ASN A 122 6.15 -4.00 -7.59
C ASN A 122 7.21 -5.05 -7.20
N GLY A 123 7.62 -5.08 -5.93
CA GLY A 123 8.52 -6.12 -5.41
C GLY A 123 9.93 -6.09 -6.02
N GLY A 124 10.36 -4.93 -6.54
CA GLY A 124 11.69 -4.74 -7.10
C GLY A 124 11.82 -5.09 -8.58
N ALA A 125 10.72 -5.39 -9.28
CA ALA A 125 10.74 -5.57 -10.73
C ALA A 125 11.14 -4.28 -11.46
N THR A 126 10.80 -3.11 -10.92
CA THR A 126 11.24 -1.80 -11.41
C THR A 126 11.51 -0.83 -10.27
N TRP A 127 12.55 0.00 -10.44
CA TRP A 127 12.96 1.02 -9.47
C TRP A 127 12.95 2.41 -10.10
N VAL A 128 12.50 3.40 -9.34
CA VAL A 128 12.46 4.82 -9.74
C VAL A 128 13.22 5.64 -8.71
N ASP A 129 14.16 6.47 -9.17
CA ASP A 129 14.83 7.42 -8.28
C ASP A 129 13.88 8.57 -7.93
N ILE A 130 13.69 8.78 -6.62
CA ILE A 130 12.87 9.83 -6.02
C ILE A 130 13.71 10.77 -5.14
N GLY A 131 15.04 10.64 -5.16
CA GLY A 131 15.97 11.45 -4.39
C GLY A 131 16.26 12.83 -4.98
N ASP A 132 15.78 13.10 -6.19
CA ASP A 132 15.99 14.37 -6.89
C ASP A 132 15.57 15.58 -6.03
N GLY A 133 16.52 16.49 -5.82
CA GLY A 133 16.31 17.73 -5.06
C GLY A 133 16.60 17.62 -3.56
N LEU A 134 17.02 16.47 -3.04
CA LEU A 134 17.55 16.37 -1.68
C LEU A 134 18.91 17.09 -1.59
N PRO A 135 19.16 17.86 -0.51
CA PRO A 135 20.42 18.60 -0.35
C PRO A 135 21.60 17.69 0.01
N TYR A 136 21.33 16.52 0.60
CA TYR A 136 22.31 15.51 1.00
C TYR A 136 21.75 14.11 0.79
N ALA A 137 22.65 13.12 0.72
CA ALA A 137 22.27 11.71 0.68
C ALA A 137 21.40 11.33 1.89
N ALA A 138 20.36 10.54 1.65
CA ALA A 138 19.53 10.00 2.71
C ALA A 138 20.31 8.97 3.53
N THR A 139 20.09 9.00 4.85
CA THR A 139 20.72 8.08 5.80
C THR A 139 19.73 7.11 6.41
N TYR A 140 18.43 7.44 6.38
CA TYR A 140 17.34 6.60 6.86
C TYR A 140 16.09 6.83 6.01
N CYS A 141 15.25 5.81 5.89
CA CYS A 141 13.93 5.95 5.30
C CYS A 141 12.82 5.32 6.15
N ALA A 142 11.60 5.78 5.95
CA ALA A 142 10.40 5.20 6.54
C ALA A 142 9.20 5.38 5.59
N VAL A 143 8.35 4.35 5.52
CA VAL A 143 7.06 4.41 4.84
C VAL A 143 5.97 4.35 5.91
N LEU A 144 5.08 5.34 5.91
CA LEU A 144 3.98 5.39 6.87
C LEU A 144 2.67 4.94 6.19
N PRO A 145 1.87 4.09 6.84
CA PRO A 145 0.63 3.58 6.26
C PRO A 145 -0.47 4.64 6.14
N THR A 146 -0.25 5.84 6.69
CA THR A 146 -1.30 6.83 6.89
C THR A 146 -1.48 7.82 5.75
N ASP A 147 -0.47 8.02 4.88
CA ASP A 147 -0.54 9.08 3.87
C ASP A 147 0.14 8.79 2.52
N ASP A 148 0.54 7.54 2.25
CA ASP A 148 1.23 7.10 1.01
C ASP A 148 2.48 7.96 0.68
N ARG A 149 3.03 8.63 1.70
CA ARG A 149 4.28 9.37 1.58
C ARG A 149 5.45 8.50 2.01
N ILE A 150 6.56 8.79 1.37
CA ILE A 150 7.86 8.23 1.72
C ILE A 150 8.60 9.32 2.48
N TYR A 151 9.09 8.97 3.66
CA TYR A 151 9.88 9.84 4.49
C TYR A 151 11.34 9.42 4.42
N VAL A 152 12.24 10.38 4.25
CA VAL A 152 13.68 10.16 4.25
C VAL A 152 14.36 11.18 5.14
N ALA A 153 15.30 10.73 5.97
CA ALA A 153 16.14 11.60 6.77
C ALA A 153 17.50 11.77 6.10
N THR A 154 18.02 12.99 6.10
CA THR A 154 19.38 13.32 5.71
C THR A 154 20.09 13.98 6.90
N TYR A 155 21.38 14.32 6.73
CA TYR A 155 22.12 15.09 7.73
C TYR A 155 21.55 16.50 8.00
N ASP A 156 20.72 17.04 7.09
CA ASP A 156 20.14 18.38 7.22
C ASP A 156 18.70 18.37 7.77
N GLY A 157 18.03 17.21 7.75
CA GLY A 157 16.67 17.09 8.29
C GLY A 157 15.84 15.96 7.70
N LEU A 158 14.55 16.00 8.00
CA LEU A 158 13.54 15.05 7.50
C LEU A 158 12.82 15.64 6.29
N TYR A 159 12.74 14.86 5.21
CA TYR A 159 12.07 15.18 3.96
C TYR A 159 11.00 14.12 3.71
N ALA A 160 9.99 14.49 2.95
CA ALA A 160 8.98 13.56 2.49
C ALA A 160 8.73 13.80 1.02
N THR A 161 8.35 12.76 0.28
CA THR A 161 7.80 12.95 -1.05
C THR A 161 6.64 13.95 -0.95
N ALA A 162 6.57 14.87 -1.92
CA ALA A 162 5.36 15.64 -2.07
C ALA A 162 4.21 14.64 -2.14
N ALA A 163 3.14 14.87 -1.38
CA ALA A 163 1.88 14.21 -1.72
C ALA A 163 1.72 14.43 -3.21
N SER A 164 1.52 13.35 -3.98
CA SER A 164 1.24 13.45 -5.40
C SER A 164 0.36 14.67 -5.58
N PRO A 165 0.72 15.64 -6.43
CA PRO A 165 -0.24 16.66 -6.79
C PRO A 165 -1.34 15.86 -7.47
N THR A 166 -2.33 15.41 -6.70
CA THR A 166 -3.70 15.44 -7.16
C THR A 166 -3.77 16.81 -7.77
N ALA A 167 -3.96 16.83 -9.09
CA ALA A 167 -4.10 18.05 -9.85
C ALA A 167 -4.86 19.05 -8.98
N VAL A 168 -4.49 20.33 -9.03
CA VAL A 168 -5.28 21.39 -8.41
C VAL A 168 -6.66 21.43 -9.10
N ALA A 169 -7.48 20.44 -8.83
CA ALA A 169 -8.89 20.54 -8.71
C ALA A 169 -9.04 20.85 -7.23
N ASP A 170 -9.42 22.08 -6.96
CA ASP A 170 -9.93 22.55 -5.67
C ASP A 170 -10.17 21.41 -4.68
N ALA A 171 -9.43 21.43 -3.57
CA ALA A 171 -9.79 20.69 -2.37
C ALA A 171 -11.10 21.28 -1.80
N GLN A 172 -12.19 21.14 -2.53
CA GLN A 172 -13.49 20.93 -1.91
C GLN A 172 -13.38 19.55 -1.29
N ALA A 173 -13.37 19.52 0.06
CA ALA A 173 -13.53 18.30 0.84
C ALA A 173 -14.44 17.34 0.08
N ALA A 174 -13.96 16.14 -0.28
CA ALA A 174 -14.73 15.18 -1.06
C ALA A 174 -16.06 14.94 -0.34
N THR A 175 -17.08 15.69 -0.73
CA THR A 175 -18.39 15.60 -0.12
C THR A 175 -18.92 14.24 -0.52
N LEU A 176 -19.64 13.61 0.41
CA LEU A 176 -20.54 12.54 0.02
C LEU A 176 -21.33 13.09 -1.18
N ALA A 177 -21.23 12.42 -2.31
CA ALA A 177 -21.88 12.80 -3.55
C ALA A 177 -22.65 11.59 -4.04
N LEU A 178 -23.85 11.80 -4.59
CA LEU A 178 -24.70 10.73 -5.06
C LEU A 178 -25.27 11.10 -6.44
N GLY A 179 -25.07 10.23 -7.42
CA GLY A 179 -25.58 10.39 -8.77
C GLY A 179 -26.03 9.05 -9.35
N ALA A 180 -26.68 9.09 -10.50
CA ALA A 180 -27.01 7.87 -11.23
C ALA A 180 -26.98 8.11 -12.74
N ALA A 181 -26.44 7.15 -13.48
CA ALA A 181 -26.37 7.19 -14.93
C ALA A 181 -26.59 5.78 -15.52
N PRO A 182 -27.38 5.65 -16.61
CA PRO A 182 -28.20 6.71 -17.22
C PRO A 182 -29.34 7.15 -16.29
N ASN A 183 -29.85 8.37 -16.47
CA ASN A 183 -31.03 8.88 -15.76
C ASN A 183 -31.70 9.97 -16.63
N PRO A 184 -32.89 9.74 -17.21
CA PRO A 184 -33.78 8.58 -17.02
C PRO A 184 -33.21 7.24 -17.51
N PHE A 185 -33.74 6.13 -17.01
CA PHE A 185 -33.22 4.77 -17.29
C PHE A 185 -34.31 3.73 -17.53
N ASN A 186 -33.94 2.62 -18.20
CA ASN A 186 -34.80 1.47 -18.47
C ASN A 186 -33.97 0.18 -18.71
N PRO A 187 -34.11 -0.91 -17.93
CA PRO A 187 -34.67 -0.96 -16.59
C PRO A 187 -33.61 -0.66 -15.51
N ALA A 188 -32.33 -0.53 -15.87
CA ALA A 188 -31.24 -0.43 -14.91
C ALA A 188 -30.47 0.90 -15.00
N THR A 189 -30.02 1.39 -13.84
CA THR A 189 -29.11 2.54 -13.71
C THR A 189 -28.02 2.20 -12.72
N ALA A 190 -26.86 2.80 -12.91
CA ALA A 190 -25.75 2.66 -11.98
C ALA A 190 -25.72 3.86 -11.04
N ILE A 191 -25.99 3.61 -9.76
CA ILE A 191 -25.95 4.60 -8.70
C ILE A 191 -24.51 4.74 -8.22
N SER A 192 -23.94 5.93 -8.39
CA SER A 192 -22.55 6.22 -8.08
C SER A 192 -22.47 7.14 -6.87
N PHE A 193 -21.58 6.83 -5.93
CA PHE A 193 -21.30 7.69 -4.77
C PHE A 193 -19.81 7.71 -4.43
N SER A 194 -19.33 8.76 -3.77
CA SER A 194 -17.93 8.85 -3.32
C SER A 194 -17.86 9.00 -1.80
N LEU A 195 -16.92 8.28 -1.18
CA LEU A 195 -16.66 8.35 0.25
C LEU A 195 -15.34 9.11 0.51
N PRO A 196 -15.31 10.15 1.37
CA PRO A 196 -14.07 10.86 1.70
C PRO A 196 -13.08 10.00 2.52
N ALA A 197 -13.57 9.00 3.23
CA ALA A 197 -12.79 8.07 4.04
C ALA A 197 -13.48 6.70 4.05
N ALA A 198 -12.72 5.64 4.35
CA ALA A 198 -13.29 4.30 4.51
C ALA A 198 -14.35 4.31 5.63
N ALA A 199 -15.54 3.79 5.33
CA ALA A 199 -16.69 3.92 6.21
C ALA A 199 -17.71 2.79 5.98
N ARG A 200 -18.64 2.63 6.93
CA ARG A 200 -19.85 1.86 6.68
C ARG A 200 -20.90 2.73 5.99
N ALA A 201 -21.46 2.21 4.90
CA ALA A 201 -22.43 2.90 4.08
C ALA A 201 -23.74 2.12 3.96
N THR A 202 -24.86 2.85 4.06
CA THR A 202 -26.21 2.37 3.75
C THR A 202 -26.72 3.09 2.51
N LEU A 203 -27.20 2.34 1.52
CA LEU A 203 -27.77 2.87 0.28
C LEU A 203 -29.16 2.29 0.08
N THR A 204 -30.16 3.17 0.04
CA THR A 204 -31.56 2.82 -0.11
C THR A 204 -32.20 3.57 -1.27
N VAL A 205 -33.26 3.01 -1.84
CA VAL A 205 -34.11 3.67 -2.83
C VAL A 205 -35.51 3.79 -2.26
N HIS A 206 -36.11 4.97 -2.43
CA HIS A 206 -37.43 5.33 -1.92
C HIS A 206 -38.35 5.76 -3.07
N ASP A 207 -39.66 5.55 -2.91
CA ASP A 207 -40.67 6.10 -3.81
C ASP A 207 -40.91 7.61 -3.56
N ALA A 208 -41.78 8.23 -4.35
CA ALA A 208 -42.14 9.64 -4.22
C ALA A 208 -42.85 9.99 -2.89
N GLN A 209 -43.34 8.99 -2.15
CA GLN A 209 -43.92 9.14 -0.81
C GLN A 209 -42.88 8.93 0.31
N GLY A 210 -41.61 8.64 -0.04
CA GLY A 210 -40.52 8.41 0.89
C GLY A 210 -40.45 6.98 1.46
N ARG A 211 -41.30 6.05 1.01
CA ARG A 211 -41.24 4.66 1.46
C ARG A 211 -40.03 3.97 0.83
N GLN A 212 -39.23 3.27 1.64
CA GLN A 212 -38.13 2.46 1.14
C GLN A 212 -38.69 1.33 0.26
N VAL A 213 -38.28 1.27 -1.00
CA VAL A 213 -38.65 0.21 -1.94
C VAL A 213 -37.53 -0.79 -2.16
N ARG A 214 -36.27 -0.35 -2.01
CA ARG A 214 -35.09 -1.20 -2.20
C ARG A 214 -33.98 -0.82 -1.23
N ARG A 215 -33.29 -1.80 -0.66
CA ARG A 215 -32.01 -1.63 0.03
C ARG A 215 -30.89 -2.26 -0.79
N LEU A 216 -29.96 -1.41 -1.24
CA LEU A 216 -28.84 -1.83 -2.08
C LEU A 216 -27.57 -2.10 -1.26
N LEU A 217 -27.38 -1.35 -0.16
CA LEU A 217 -26.32 -1.59 0.83
C LEU A 217 -26.92 -1.53 2.23
N ALA A 218 -26.56 -2.49 3.09
CA ALA A 218 -27.00 -2.57 4.47
C ALA A 218 -25.78 -2.47 5.39
N ASP A 219 -25.45 -1.25 5.83
CA ASP A 219 -24.34 -0.97 6.74
C ASP A 219 -23.01 -1.67 6.34
N ALA A 220 -22.71 -1.65 5.03
CA ALA A 220 -21.58 -2.39 4.47
C ALA A 220 -20.30 -1.57 4.55
N ALA A 221 -19.18 -2.19 4.96
CA ALA A 221 -17.87 -1.55 4.91
C ALA A 221 -17.47 -1.27 3.45
N ARG A 222 -17.03 -0.04 3.19
CA ARG A 222 -16.62 0.45 1.87
C ARG A 222 -15.31 1.25 1.98
N PRO A 223 -14.39 1.09 1.02
CA PRO A 223 -13.17 1.91 0.97
C PRO A 223 -13.52 3.36 0.65
N SER A 224 -12.57 4.28 0.87
CA SER A 224 -12.65 5.65 0.39
C SER A 224 -12.64 5.69 -1.15
N GLY A 225 -13.11 6.81 -1.71
CA GLY A 225 -13.16 7.04 -3.15
C GLY A 225 -14.50 6.64 -3.81
N PRO A 226 -14.55 6.63 -5.15
CA PRO A 226 -15.76 6.39 -5.91
C PRO A 226 -16.22 4.93 -5.81
N GLN A 227 -17.54 4.74 -5.71
CA GLN A 227 -18.23 3.46 -5.56
C GLN A 227 -19.46 3.46 -6.49
N GLN A 228 -19.84 2.28 -6.97
CA GLN A 228 -20.98 2.13 -7.86
C GLN A 228 -21.80 0.89 -7.49
N VAL A 229 -23.13 1.04 -7.50
CA VAL A 229 -24.08 -0.06 -7.30
C VAL A 229 -25.16 0.02 -8.36
N ILE A 230 -25.41 -1.10 -9.03
CA ILE A 230 -26.46 -1.19 -10.06
C ILE A 230 -27.81 -1.41 -9.38
N TRP A 231 -28.80 -0.63 -9.80
CA TRP A 231 -30.20 -0.87 -9.48
C TRP A 231 -30.96 -1.19 -10.75
N ASP A 232 -31.72 -2.27 -10.72
CA ASP A 232 -32.45 -2.87 -11.84
C ASP A 232 -33.94 -2.48 -11.90
N GLY A 233 -34.33 -1.46 -11.14
CA GLY A 233 -35.71 -0.97 -11.09
C GLY A 233 -36.67 -1.91 -10.33
N ARG A 234 -36.15 -2.81 -9.49
CA ARG A 234 -36.96 -3.74 -8.67
C ARG A 234 -36.96 -3.37 -7.19
N ASP A 235 -38.00 -3.82 -6.48
CA ASP A 235 -38.09 -3.71 -5.03
C ASP A 235 -37.30 -4.82 -4.30
N ASP A 236 -37.28 -4.82 -2.96
CA ASP A 236 -36.63 -5.86 -2.14
C ASP A 236 -37.22 -7.27 -2.36
N ALA A 237 -38.47 -7.39 -2.84
CA ALA A 237 -39.13 -8.66 -3.15
C ALA A 237 -38.89 -9.11 -4.61
N GLY A 238 -38.17 -8.33 -5.41
CA GLY A 238 -37.86 -8.62 -6.82
C GLY A 238 -38.96 -8.23 -7.81
N HIS A 239 -40.02 -7.55 -7.38
CA HIS A 239 -41.06 -7.05 -8.27
C HIS A 239 -40.57 -5.82 -9.03
N ALA A 240 -40.91 -5.76 -10.32
CA ALA A 240 -40.60 -4.59 -11.15
C ALA A 240 -41.46 -3.40 -10.72
N LEU A 241 -40.81 -2.27 -10.44
CA LEU A 241 -41.50 -1.05 -10.05
C LEU A 241 -42.10 -0.33 -11.28
N PRO A 242 -43.15 0.49 -11.11
CA PRO A 242 -43.73 1.27 -12.20
C PRO A 242 -42.79 2.40 -12.66
N SER A 243 -43.01 2.92 -13.87
CA SER A 243 -42.34 4.15 -14.30
C SER A 243 -42.68 5.30 -13.36
N GLY A 244 -41.69 6.10 -12.97
CA GLY A 244 -41.89 7.14 -11.96
C GLY A 244 -40.60 7.71 -11.38
N LEU A 245 -40.79 8.63 -10.43
CA LEU A 245 -39.71 9.25 -9.66
C LEU A 245 -39.39 8.43 -8.42
N TYR A 246 -38.11 8.17 -8.24
CA TYR A 246 -37.54 7.53 -7.06
C TYR A 246 -36.42 8.38 -6.48
N LEU A 247 -36.09 8.18 -5.21
CA LEU A 247 -35.02 8.85 -4.51
C LEU A 247 -34.01 7.80 -4.02
N ALA A 248 -32.80 7.81 -4.56
CA ALA A 248 -31.69 7.11 -3.94
C ALA A 248 -31.15 7.94 -2.78
N ARG A 249 -30.84 7.29 -1.65
CA ARG A 249 -30.26 7.92 -0.47
C ARG A 249 -29.08 7.11 0.01
N VAL A 250 -27.91 7.76 0.14
CA VAL A 250 -26.73 7.17 0.77
C VAL A 250 -26.52 7.82 2.14
N ALA A 251 -26.14 7.02 3.14
CA ALA A 251 -25.78 7.49 4.47
C ALA A 251 -24.45 6.85 4.91
N ALA A 252 -23.48 7.69 5.25
CA ALA A 252 -22.13 7.31 5.70
C ALA A 252 -21.50 8.47 6.47
N LEU A 253 -20.61 8.17 7.43
CA LEU A 253 -19.86 9.19 8.20
C LEU A 253 -20.74 10.26 8.87
N GLY A 254 -21.93 9.88 9.35
CA GLY A 254 -22.89 10.81 9.96
C GLY A 254 -23.56 11.79 8.97
N ARG A 255 -23.32 11.65 7.67
CA ARG A 255 -23.92 12.46 6.59
C ARG A 255 -24.87 11.62 5.74
N SER A 256 -25.75 12.28 5.01
CA SER A 256 -26.61 11.62 4.04
C SER A 256 -26.87 12.49 2.82
N GLU A 257 -26.82 11.88 1.64
CA GLU A 257 -27.09 12.51 0.36
C GLU A 257 -28.21 11.80 -0.37
N THR A 258 -28.94 12.56 -1.21
CA THR A 258 -30.09 12.05 -1.95
C THR A 258 -30.01 12.46 -3.42
N SER A 259 -30.37 11.55 -4.32
CA SER A 259 -30.42 11.77 -5.77
C SER A 259 -31.75 11.30 -6.36
N LYS A 260 -32.27 12.06 -7.32
CA LYS A 260 -33.50 11.72 -8.05
C LYS A 260 -33.20 10.70 -9.14
N LEU A 261 -34.02 9.66 -9.23
CA LEU A 261 -33.96 8.63 -10.26
C LEU A 261 -35.28 8.61 -11.03
N VAL A 262 -35.23 8.60 -12.35
CA VAL A 262 -36.42 8.55 -13.22
C VAL A 262 -36.41 7.23 -13.97
N LEU A 263 -37.28 6.31 -13.55
CA LEU A 263 -37.48 5.02 -14.23
C LEU A 263 -38.50 5.20 -15.35
N LEU A 264 -38.12 4.79 -16.55
CA LEU A 264 -38.99 4.69 -17.73
C LEU A 264 -39.14 3.22 -18.11
N LYS A 265 -40.31 2.87 -18.67
CA LYS A 265 -40.58 1.56 -19.25
C LYS A 265 -40.79 1.73 -20.75
#